data_AF-A0A5J4YE77-F1
#
_entry.id   AF-A0A5J4YE77-F1
#
_cell.length_a   1.000
_cell.length_b   1.000
_cell.length_c   1.000
_cell.angle_alpha   90.00
_cell.angle_beta   90.00
_cell.angle_gamma   90.00
#
_symmetry.space_group_name_H-M   'P 1'
#
loop_
_entity.id
_entity.type
_entity.pdbx_description
1 polymer ?
#
loop_
_entity_poly.entity_id
_entity_poly.type
_entity_poly.pdbx_seq_one_letter_code
_entity_poly.pdbx_strand_id
1 'polypeptide(L)'
;MAHTYGEVLPPSFPDIFSSAGDPQQTVFIDAGSGYGALLAAAVSVYGCSHAIGVEKYKDKYLASLELVGQMPPALQQRVTVVLQDINDTDLMPLLESLSFQTVLFFCNNVAFNSGTIHRLGVKVRSFLDELQAADRKCIVISMMPLTQLTTNKISTLALHTTWNKEEPHATPVYSSFPLT
;
A
#
# COMPACT_ATOMS: atom_id res chain seq x y z
N MET A 1 -15.04 2.79 19.49
CA MET A 1 -14.08 3.12 18.42
C MET A 1 -14.87 3.19 17.12
N ALA A 2 -14.66 4.21 16.30
CA ALA A 2 -15.37 4.32 15.01
C ALA A 2 -14.89 3.20 14.10
N HIS A 3 -15.81 2.31 13.67
CA HIS A 3 -15.50 1.18 12.81
C HIS A 3 -15.27 1.66 11.38
N THR A 4 -14.03 1.58 10.90
CA THR A 4 -13.69 1.84 9.51
C THR A 4 -13.88 0.55 8.70
N TYR A 5 -14.89 0.55 7.83
CA TYR A 5 -15.18 -0.57 6.93
C TYR A 5 -13.94 -0.91 6.09
N GLY A 6 -13.49 -2.16 6.17
CA GLY A 6 -12.40 -2.69 5.35
C GLY A 6 -10.98 -2.56 5.91
N GLU A 7 -10.77 -2.22 7.20
CA GLU A 7 -9.42 -2.19 7.77
C GLU A 7 -8.65 -3.49 7.53
N VAL A 8 -7.45 -3.36 6.98
CA VAL A 8 -6.55 -4.49 6.78
C VAL A 8 -5.46 -4.45 7.83
N LEU A 9 -5.36 -5.54 8.58
CA LEU A 9 -4.40 -5.62 9.68
C LEU A 9 -3.03 -6.05 9.17
N PRO A 10 -1.94 -5.47 9.71
CA PRO A 10 -0.58 -5.83 9.31
C PRO A 10 -0.31 -7.33 9.25
N PRO A 11 -0.72 -8.17 10.23
CA PRO A 11 -0.49 -9.62 10.19
C PRO A 11 -1.08 -10.34 8.99
N SER A 12 -1.94 -9.69 8.20
CA SER A 12 -2.51 -10.25 6.98
C SER A 12 -1.60 -10.13 5.75
N PHE A 13 -0.44 -9.47 5.85
CA PHE A 13 0.48 -9.22 4.72
C PHE A 13 1.83 -9.95 4.69
N PRO A 14 2.19 -10.92 5.56
CA PRO A 14 3.56 -11.47 5.57
C PRO A 14 3.96 -12.05 4.21
N ASP A 15 3.08 -12.85 3.58
CA ASP A 15 3.34 -13.46 2.28
C ASP A 15 3.52 -12.42 1.16
N ILE A 16 2.77 -11.32 1.24
CA ILE A 16 2.82 -10.24 0.25
C ILE A 16 4.15 -9.50 0.35
N PHE A 17 4.56 -9.13 1.57
CA PHE A 17 5.86 -8.50 1.79
C PHE A 17 7.01 -9.45 1.42
N SER A 18 6.90 -10.75 1.71
CA SER A 18 7.88 -11.74 1.28
C SER A 18 7.98 -11.88 -0.25
N SER A 19 6.88 -11.71 -0.98
CA SER A 19 6.88 -11.77 -2.46
C SER A 19 7.63 -10.62 -3.15
N ALA A 20 7.90 -9.53 -2.41
CA ALA A 20 8.66 -8.38 -2.91
C ALA A 20 10.15 -8.66 -3.11
N GLY A 21 10.68 -9.71 -2.48
CA GLY A 21 12.11 -10.02 -2.45
C GLY A 21 12.80 -9.34 -1.27
N ASP A 22 13.91 -8.64 -1.53
CA ASP A 22 14.66 -7.95 -0.48
C ASP A 22 13.86 -6.74 0.06
N PRO A 23 13.47 -6.75 1.34
CA PRO A 23 12.74 -5.63 1.93
C PRO A 23 13.55 -4.32 1.94
N GLN A 24 14.88 -4.38 2.01
CA GLN A 24 15.74 -3.18 1.94
C GLN A 24 15.84 -2.58 0.53
N GLN A 25 15.31 -3.28 -0.48
CA GLN A 25 15.14 -2.78 -1.84
C GLN A 25 13.67 -2.57 -2.19
N THR A 26 12.78 -2.58 -1.19
CA THR A 26 11.33 -2.50 -1.38
C THR A 26 10.77 -1.20 -0.79
N VAL A 27 10.10 -0.42 -1.64
CA VAL A 27 9.26 0.70 -1.21
C VAL A 27 7.80 0.26 -1.13
N PHE A 28 7.15 0.53 -0.01
CA PHE A 28 5.73 0.31 0.17
C PHE A 28 4.95 1.60 -0.09
N ILE A 29 3.86 1.52 -0.85
CA ILE A 29 2.95 2.65 -1.10
C ILE A 29 1.56 2.24 -0.65
N ASP A 30 0.94 3.05 0.21
CA ASP A 30 -0.43 2.86 0.69
C ASP A 30 -1.34 3.99 0.21
N ALA A 31 -2.17 3.68 -0.77
CA ALA A 31 -3.15 4.58 -1.36
C ALA A 31 -4.45 4.57 -0.55
N GLY A 32 -4.65 5.62 0.24
CA GLY A 32 -5.70 5.68 1.26
C GLY A 32 -5.21 5.12 2.60
N SER A 33 -4.05 5.60 3.05
CA SER A 33 -3.31 5.00 4.17
C SER A 33 -3.97 5.04 5.55
N GLY A 34 -5.09 5.77 5.68
CA GLY A 34 -5.86 5.84 6.90
C GLY A 34 -5.03 6.32 8.08
N TYR A 35 -5.04 5.56 9.17
CA TYR A 35 -4.30 5.87 10.40
C TYR A 35 -2.81 5.52 10.32
N GLY A 36 -2.29 5.05 9.18
CA GLY A 36 -0.86 4.79 8.97
C GLY A 36 -0.33 3.47 9.56
N ALA A 37 -1.21 2.60 10.06
CA ALA A 37 -0.81 1.34 10.70
C ALA A 37 0.01 0.42 9.76
N LEU A 38 -0.37 0.32 8.48
CA LEU A 38 0.37 -0.45 7.49
C LEU A 38 1.71 0.20 7.12
N LEU A 39 1.78 1.54 7.09
CA LEU A 39 3.05 2.25 6.86
C LEU A 39 4.06 1.95 7.97
N ALA A 40 3.61 2.05 9.22
CA ALA A 40 4.42 1.76 10.39
C ALA A 40 4.91 0.30 10.36
N ALA A 41 4.01 -0.65 10.06
CA ALA A 41 4.36 -2.05 9.96
C ALA A 41 5.31 -2.37 8.79
N ALA A 42 5.13 -1.73 7.63
CA ALA A 42 6.00 -1.91 6.46
C ALA A 42 7.47 -1.68 6.82
N VAL A 43 7.78 -0.61 7.56
CA VAL A 43 9.18 -0.30 7.93
C VAL A 43 9.64 -1.01 9.21
N SER A 44 8.77 -1.18 10.21
CA SER A 44 9.16 -1.70 11.54
C SER A 44 9.10 -3.22 11.67
N VAL A 45 8.16 -3.85 10.97
CA VAL A 45 7.95 -5.31 11.02
C VAL A 45 8.53 -5.95 9.76
N TYR A 46 8.23 -5.41 8.59
CA TYR A 46 8.60 -6.01 7.30
C TYR A 46 9.94 -5.48 6.74
N GLY A 47 10.47 -4.40 7.31
CA GLY A 47 11.78 -3.88 6.98
C GLY A 47 11.88 -3.18 5.62
N CYS A 48 10.76 -2.77 5.01
CA CYS A 48 10.74 -2.01 3.74
C CYS A 48 11.63 -0.78 3.82
N SER A 49 12.47 -0.54 2.81
CA SER A 49 13.42 0.60 2.80
C SER A 49 12.71 1.92 3.06
N HIS A 50 11.54 2.10 2.45
CA HIS A 50 10.67 3.25 2.66
C HIS A 50 9.18 2.87 2.59
N ALA A 51 8.33 3.64 3.26
CA ALA A 51 6.88 3.56 3.15
C ALA A 51 6.30 4.96 2.83
N ILE A 52 5.37 5.01 1.87
CA ILE A 52 4.72 6.24 1.42
C ILE A 52 3.21 6.08 1.61
N GLY A 53 2.62 6.90 2.46
CA GLY A 53 1.17 6.98 2.65
C GLY A 53 0.58 8.19 1.96
N VAL A 54 -0.47 7.97 1.18
CA VAL A 54 -1.29 9.06 0.64
C VAL A 54 -2.66 9.00 1.31
N GLU A 55 -3.04 10.08 1.98
CA GLU A 55 -4.32 10.17 2.70
C GLU A 55 -4.97 11.53 2.43
N LYS A 56 -6.25 11.53 2.08
CA LYS A 56 -7.00 12.75 1.75
C LYS A 56 -7.72 13.36 2.95
N TYR A 57 -8.00 12.56 3.98
CA TYR A 57 -8.69 12.99 5.17
C TYR A 57 -7.71 13.50 6.22
N LYS A 58 -7.83 14.78 6.57
CA LYS A 58 -6.88 15.49 7.45
C LYS A 58 -6.76 14.86 8.85
N ASP A 59 -7.87 14.40 9.43
CA ASP A 59 -7.89 13.74 10.73
C ASP A 59 -7.06 12.45 10.73
N LYS A 60 -7.23 11.62 9.70
CA LYS A 60 -6.46 10.37 9.53
C LYS A 60 -4.99 10.63 9.24
N TYR A 61 -4.70 11.63 8.38
CA TYR A 61 -3.35 12.10 8.12
C TYR A 61 -2.62 12.53 9.41
N LEU A 62 -3.27 13.34 10.25
CA LEU A 62 -2.69 13.79 11.53
C LEU A 62 -2.44 12.62 12.48
N ALA A 63 -3.39 11.68 12.56
CA ALA A 63 -3.21 10.46 13.36
C ALA A 63 -2.06 9.58 12.83
N SER A 64 -1.88 9.48 11.51
CA SER A 64 -0.75 8.79 10.88
C SER A 64 0.58 9.46 11.24
N LEU A 65 0.65 10.79 11.20
CA LEU A 65 1.85 11.52 11.64
C LEU A 65 2.15 11.31 13.13
N GLU A 66 1.12 11.30 13.98
CA GLU A 66 1.29 11.03 15.41
C GLU A 66 1.83 9.61 15.65
N LEU A 67 1.25 8.61 14.97
CA LEU A 67 1.72 7.23 15.03
C LEU A 67 3.18 7.11 14.58
N VAL A 68 3.54 7.74 13.45
CA VAL A 68 4.93 7.76 12.96
C VAL A 68 5.84 8.46 13.95
N GLY A 69 5.41 9.58 14.55
CA GLY A 69 6.18 10.33 15.54
C GLY A 69 6.51 9.56 16.82
N GLN A 70 5.79 8.47 17.11
CA GLN A 70 6.06 7.56 18.23
C GLN A 70 7.09 6.47 17.90
N MET A 71 7.45 6.30 16.62
CA MET A 71 8.43 5.29 16.17
C MET A 71 9.88 5.72 16.48
N PRO A 72 10.86 4.81 16.53
CA PRO A 72 12.27 5.19 16.60
C PRO A 72 12.69 6.13 15.46
N PRO A 73 13.53 7.17 15.70
CA PRO A 73 13.88 8.18 14.68
C PRO A 73 14.40 7.60 13.36
N ALA A 74 15.19 6.53 13.41
CA ALA A 74 15.70 5.84 12.23
C ALA A 74 14.59 5.21 11.36
N LEU A 75 13.45 4.84 11.96
CA LEU A 75 12.28 4.35 11.22
C LEU A 75 11.37 5.48 10.77
N GLN A 76 11.28 6.58 11.53
CA GLN A 76 10.51 7.76 11.14
C GLN A 76 10.98 8.31 9.78
N GLN A 77 12.29 8.39 9.57
CA GLN A 77 12.90 8.87 8.33
C GLN A 77 12.57 8.00 7.10
N ARG A 78 12.08 6.78 7.33
CA ARG A 78 11.70 5.82 6.29
C ARG A 78 10.20 5.90 5.97
N VAL A 79 9.46 6.82 6.55
CA VAL A 79 8.03 6.99 6.31
C VAL A 79 7.73 8.40 5.82
N THR A 80 7.05 8.49 4.68
CA THR A 80 6.51 9.73 4.15
C THR A 80 4.99 9.65 4.18
N VAL A 81 4.32 10.65 4.74
CA VAL A 81 2.85 10.76 4.71
C VAL A 81 2.47 12.05 3.99
N VAL A 82 1.58 11.95 3.01
CA VAL A 82 1.15 13.06 2.15
C VAL A 82 -0.36 13.29 2.32
N LEU A 83 -0.75 14.53 2.62
CA LEU A 83 -2.15 14.95 2.69
C LEU A 83 -2.68 15.33 1.30
N GLN A 84 -3.06 14.33 0.50
CA GLN A 84 -3.57 14.50 -0.88
C GLN A 84 -4.54 13.37 -1.25
N ASP A 85 -5.36 13.59 -2.30
CA ASP A 85 -6.07 12.49 -2.95
C ASP A 85 -5.11 11.74 -3.87
N ILE A 86 -5.10 10.41 -3.79
CA ILE A 86 -4.22 9.58 -4.63
C ILE A 86 -4.46 9.78 -6.13
N ASN A 87 -5.67 10.16 -6.54
CA ASN A 87 -5.96 10.45 -7.95
C ASN A 87 -5.26 11.72 -8.45
N ASP A 88 -4.93 12.64 -7.54
CA ASP A 88 -4.29 13.92 -7.83
C ASP A 88 -2.79 13.91 -7.45
N THR A 89 -2.32 12.86 -6.79
CA THR A 89 -0.95 12.74 -6.31
C THR A 89 -0.03 12.24 -7.42
N ASP A 90 1.09 12.94 -7.63
CA ASP A 90 2.20 12.42 -8.42
C ASP A 90 3.18 11.65 -7.52
N LEU A 91 3.29 10.35 -7.74
CA LEU A 91 4.13 9.47 -6.93
C LEU A 91 5.59 9.50 -7.38
N MET A 92 5.88 9.86 -8.63
CA MET A 92 7.23 9.77 -9.18
C MET A 92 8.23 10.69 -8.46
N PRO A 93 7.93 11.96 -8.18
CA PRO A 93 8.83 12.82 -7.40
C PRO A 93 9.14 12.27 -6.00
N LEU A 94 8.20 11.54 -5.39
CA LEU A 94 8.40 10.92 -4.08
C LEU A 94 9.35 9.71 -4.16
N LEU A 95 9.45 9.07 -5.32
CA LEU A 95 10.26 7.89 -5.58
C LEU A 95 11.64 8.21 -6.16
N GLU A 96 11.80 9.33 -6.87
CA GLU A 96 13.05 9.70 -7.57
C GLU A 96 14.28 9.75 -6.66
N SER A 97 14.09 10.17 -5.41
CA SER A 97 15.19 10.26 -4.42
C SER A 97 15.52 8.94 -3.73
N LEU A 98 14.73 7.89 -3.96
CA LEU A 98 14.85 6.61 -3.27
C LEU A 98 15.58 5.58 -4.12
N SER A 99 16.47 4.82 -3.48
CA SER A 99 17.09 3.64 -4.07
C SER A 99 16.24 2.40 -3.76
N PHE A 100 15.69 1.77 -4.80
CA PHE A 100 14.84 0.58 -4.66
C PHE A 100 14.78 -0.21 -5.98
N GLN A 101 14.42 -1.49 -5.85
CA GLN A 101 14.17 -2.41 -6.97
C GLN A 101 12.69 -2.79 -7.09
N THR A 102 11.96 -2.84 -5.98
CA THR A 102 10.56 -3.27 -5.94
C THR A 102 9.67 -2.20 -5.32
N VAL A 103 8.48 -2.01 -5.92
CA VAL A 103 7.37 -1.28 -5.30
C VAL A 103 6.25 -2.25 -4.96
N LEU A 104 5.79 -2.21 -3.72
CA LEU A 104 4.53 -2.79 -3.27
C LEU A 104 3.48 -1.68 -3.22
N PHE A 105 2.57 -1.65 -4.19
CA PHE A 105 1.49 -0.67 -4.21
C PHE A 105 0.24 -1.30 -3.64
N PHE A 106 -0.24 -0.78 -2.50
CA PHE A 106 -1.45 -1.23 -1.84
C PHE A 106 -2.57 -0.19 -1.96
N CYS A 107 -3.79 -0.66 -2.26
CA CYS A 107 -4.98 0.17 -2.22
C CYS A 107 -6.18 -0.59 -1.67
N ASN A 108 -6.70 -0.12 -0.54
CA ASN A 108 -7.96 -0.58 0.00
C ASN A 108 -9.15 0.11 -0.69
N ASN A 109 -9.52 -0.40 -1.86
CA ASN A 109 -10.57 0.17 -2.71
C ASN A 109 -11.97 -0.43 -2.47
N VAL A 110 -12.23 -1.11 -1.35
CA VAL A 110 -13.54 -1.75 -1.08
C VAL A 110 -14.69 -0.75 -1.12
N ALA A 111 -14.48 0.43 -0.54
CA ALA A 111 -15.51 1.47 -0.45
C ALA A 111 -15.47 2.46 -1.63
N PHE A 112 -14.62 2.25 -2.62
CA PHE A 112 -14.47 3.21 -3.72
C PHE A 112 -15.55 2.98 -4.77
N ASN A 113 -16.15 4.06 -5.26
CA ASN A 113 -17.06 3.96 -6.40
C ASN A 113 -16.29 3.61 -7.69
N SER A 114 -17.00 3.06 -8.67
CA SER A 114 -16.41 2.60 -9.94
C SER A 114 -15.64 3.69 -10.69
N GLY A 115 -16.14 4.93 -10.69
CA GLY A 115 -15.46 6.07 -11.32
C GLY A 115 -14.11 6.39 -10.67
N THR A 116 -14.03 6.30 -9.33
CA THR A 116 -12.79 6.51 -8.59
C THR A 116 -11.80 5.39 -8.86
N ILE A 117 -12.26 4.14 -8.91
CA ILE A 117 -11.43 2.98 -9.23
C ILE A 117 -10.85 3.08 -10.64
N HIS A 118 -11.65 3.52 -11.62
CA HIS A 118 -11.18 3.70 -12.98
C HIS A 118 -10.10 4.79 -13.08
N ARG A 119 -10.33 5.96 -12.47
CA ARG A 119 -9.33 7.05 -12.44
C ARG A 119 -8.05 6.61 -11.75
N LEU A 120 -8.17 5.91 -10.62
CA LEU A 120 -7.02 5.35 -9.92
C LEU A 120 -6.26 4.37 -10.82
N GLY A 121 -6.97 3.48 -11.52
CA GLY A 121 -6.36 2.57 -12.48
C GLY A 121 -5.57 3.29 -13.58
N VAL A 122 -6.13 4.34 -14.19
CA VAL A 122 -5.42 5.13 -15.20
C VAL A 122 -4.18 5.81 -14.62
N LYS A 123 -4.30 6.42 -13.43
CA LYS A 123 -3.18 7.09 -12.77
C LYS A 123 -2.08 6.12 -12.35
N VAL A 124 -2.49 5.00 -11.75
CA VAL A 124 -1.61 3.92 -11.35
C VAL A 124 -0.87 3.36 -12.56
N ARG A 125 -1.56 3.19 -13.69
CA ARG A 125 -0.95 2.69 -14.92
C ARG A 125 0.23 3.55 -15.39
N SER A 126 0.06 4.88 -15.39
CA SER A 126 1.11 5.81 -15.80
C SER A 126 2.38 5.61 -14.98
N PHE A 127 2.28 5.54 -13.64
CA PHE A 127 3.47 5.36 -12.81
C PHE A 127 4.09 3.98 -13.01
N LEU A 128 3.28 2.93 -13.19
CA LEU A 128 3.78 1.59 -13.42
C LEU A 128 4.57 1.48 -14.72
N ASP A 129 4.14 2.17 -15.78
CA ASP A 129 4.87 2.22 -17.05
C ASP A 129 6.26 2.88 -16.88
N GLU A 130 6.34 3.94 -16.07
CA GLU A 130 7.61 4.60 -15.74
C GLU A 130 8.54 3.69 -14.92
N LEU A 131 8.01 2.96 -13.94
CA LEU A 131 8.80 1.97 -13.19
C LEU A 131 9.30 0.84 -14.10
N GLN A 132 8.48 0.36 -15.03
CA GLN A 132 8.90 -0.67 -15.98
C GLN A 132 9.99 -0.20 -16.92
N ALA A 133 9.92 1.05 -17.39
CA ALA A 133 10.96 1.65 -18.22
C ALA A 133 12.30 1.75 -17.48
N ALA A 134 12.26 1.90 -16.15
CA ALA A 134 13.43 1.89 -15.26
C ALA A 134 13.84 0.48 -14.78
N ASP A 135 13.26 -0.59 -15.36
CA ASP A 135 13.48 -1.99 -14.98
C ASP A 135 13.24 -2.32 -13.50
N ARG A 136 12.25 -1.65 -12.90
CA ARG A 136 11.80 -1.88 -11.52
C ARG A 136 10.60 -2.83 -11.49
N LYS A 137 10.54 -3.68 -10.47
CA LYS A 137 9.41 -4.58 -10.22
C LYS A 137 8.29 -3.81 -9.52
N CYS A 138 7.05 -4.03 -9.91
CA CYS A 138 5.91 -3.56 -9.14
C CYS A 138 4.88 -4.68 -8.92
N ILE A 139 4.41 -4.78 -7.68
CA ILE A 139 3.32 -5.66 -7.26
C ILE A 139 2.19 -4.75 -6.79
N VAL A 140 1.05 -4.84 -7.47
CA VAL A 140 -0.15 -4.08 -7.13
C VAL A 140 -1.07 -4.98 -6.31
N ILE A 141 -1.52 -4.50 -5.17
CA ILE A 141 -2.35 -5.22 -4.20
C ILE A 141 -3.61 -4.40 -3.99
N SER A 142 -4.77 -4.96 -4.30
CA SER A 142 -6.04 -4.25 -4.13
C SER A 142 -7.15 -5.19 -3.64
N MET A 143 -8.12 -4.65 -2.91
CA MET A 143 -9.25 -5.45 -2.41
C MET A 143 -10.25 -5.84 -3.51
N MET A 144 -10.44 -4.95 -4.48
CA MET A 144 -11.17 -5.21 -5.69
C MET A 144 -10.21 -5.15 -6.89
N PRO A 145 -10.33 -6.03 -7.89
CA PRO A 145 -9.41 -6.06 -9.03
C PRO A 145 -9.31 -4.71 -9.74
N LEU A 146 -8.08 -4.19 -9.86
CA LEU A 146 -7.77 -3.08 -10.75
C LEU A 146 -7.51 -3.63 -12.17
N THR A 147 -8.56 -4.17 -12.79
CA THR A 147 -8.49 -5.00 -14.02
C THR A 147 -7.79 -4.36 -15.22
N GLN A 148 -7.58 -3.04 -15.20
CA GLN A 148 -6.87 -2.30 -16.26
C GLN A 148 -5.34 -2.31 -16.12
N LEU A 149 -4.78 -2.95 -15.08
CA LEU A 149 -3.35 -2.86 -14.75
C LEU A 149 -2.50 -4.09 -15.12
N THR A 150 -3.10 -5.21 -15.48
CA THR A 150 -2.34 -6.45 -15.73
C THR A 150 -1.47 -6.36 -16.99
N THR A 151 -0.17 -6.60 -16.86
CA THR A 151 0.78 -6.79 -17.97
C THR A 151 1.84 -7.82 -17.61
N ASN A 152 2.70 -8.19 -18.57
CA ASN A 152 3.80 -9.14 -18.37
C ASN A 152 4.79 -8.74 -17.26
N LYS A 153 4.82 -7.46 -16.86
CA LYS A 153 5.69 -6.92 -15.81
C LYS A 153 4.92 -6.35 -14.60
N ILE A 154 3.57 -6.41 -14.59
CA ILE A 154 2.72 -5.97 -13.47
C ILE A 154 1.85 -7.15 -13.03
N SER A 155 2.11 -7.64 -11.81
CA SER A 155 1.21 -8.57 -11.14
C SER A 155 0.20 -7.79 -10.32
N THR A 156 -1.09 -7.97 -10.61
CA THR A 156 -2.18 -7.47 -9.75
C THR A 156 -2.68 -8.61 -8.88
N LEU A 157 -2.59 -8.43 -7.57
CA LEU A 157 -3.11 -9.36 -6.57
C LEU A 157 -4.42 -8.78 -6.04
N ALA A 158 -5.52 -9.43 -6.40
CA ALA A 158 -6.82 -9.16 -5.78
C ALA A 158 -6.90 -9.90 -4.45
N LEU A 159 -7.11 -9.15 -3.39
CA LEU A 159 -7.21 -9.67 -2.03
C LEU A 159 -8.66 -9.95 -1.68
N HIS A 160 -9.03 -11.23 -1.68
CA HIS A 160 -10.36 -11.68 -1.26
C HIS A 160 -10.46 -11.66 0.26
N THR A 161 -11.15 -10.65 0.81
CA THR A 161 -11.43 -10.56 2.25
C THR A 161 -12.61 -11.47 2.62
N THR A 162 -12.48 -12.30 3.67
CA THR A 162 -13.63 -12.87 4.38
C THR A 162 -13.82 -12.11 5.67
N TRP A 163 -14.93 -11.38 5.79
CA TRP A 163 -15.22 -10.60 6.99
C TRP A 163 -15.97 -11.47 8.00
N ASN A 164 -15.32 -11.83 9.12
CA ASN A 164 -15.98 -12.45 10.26
C ASN A 164 -16.47 -11.36 11.23
N LYS A 165 -17.79 -11.27 11.41
CA LYS A 165 -18.44 -10.35 12.36
C LYS A 165 -18.05 -10.61 13.81
N GLU A 166 -17.76 -11.86 14.15
CA GLU A 166 -17.57 -12.32 15.52
C GLU A 166 -16.12 -12.16 15.99
N GLU A 167 -15.16 -12.21 15.06
CA GLU A 167 -13.73 -12.03 15.34
C GLU A 167 -13.04 -11.14 14.28
N PRO A 168 -13.38 -9.83 14.21
CA PRO A 168 -12.93 -8.95 13.14
C PRO A 168 -11.41 -8.73 13.09
N HIS A 169 -10.68 -9.13 14.13
CA HIS A 169 -9.24 -8.90 14.27
C HIS A 169 -8.36 -10.16 14.45
N ALA A 170 -8.96 -11.33 14.64
CA ALA A 170 -8.22 -12.56 14.94
C ALA A 170 -7.99 -13.46 13.71
N THR A 171 -8.69 -13.21 12.61
CA THR A 171 -8.57 -14.02 11.40
C THR A 171 -7.66 -13.29 10.41
N PRO A 172 -6.60 -13.94 9.87
CA PRO A 172 -5.92 -13.43 8.68
C PRO A 172 -6.98 -13.16 7.62
N VAL A 173 -7.07 -11.92 7.15
CA VAL A 173 -8.16 -11.51 6.26
C VAL A 173 -7.99 -12.14 4.86
N TYR A 174 -6.85 -12.78 4.60
CA TYR A 174 -6.50 -13.43 3.33
C TYR A 174 -5.98 -14.84 3.54
N SER A 175 -6.44 -15.76 2.69
CA SER A 175 -5.83 -17.07 2.49
C SER A 175 -4.62 -16.94 1.55
N SER A 176 -3.47 -17.48 1.98
CA SER A 176 -2.18 -17.50 1.28
C SER A 176 -2.28 -17.77 -0.22
N PHE A 177 -1.43 -17.09 -1.01
CA PHE A 177 -1.26 -17.35 -2.45
C PHE A 177 -0.45 -18.65 -2.69
N PRO A 178 -0.78 -19.45 -3.72
CA PRO A 178 0.21 -20.35 -4.29
C PRO A 178 1.27 -19.51 -5.01
N LEU A 179 2.50 -19.52 -4.49
CA LEU A 179 3.66 -19.03 -5.22
C LEU A 179 3.85 -19.92 -6.47
N THR A 180 3.48 -19.42 -7.65
CA THR A 180 3.78 -20.07 -8.94
C THR A 180 5.14 -19.62 -9.46
#